data_AF-A0A3C0J072-F1
#
_entry.id   AF-A0A3C0J072-F1
#
_cell.length_a   1.000
_cell.length_b   1.000
_cell.length_c   1.000
_cell.angle_alpha   90.00
_cell.angle_beta   90.00
_cell.angle_gamma   90.00
#
_symmetry.space_group_name_H-M   'P 1'
#
loop_
_entity.id
_entity.type
_entity.pdbx_description
1 polymer ?
#
loop_
_entity_poly.entity_id
_entity_poly.type
_entity_poly.pdbx_seq_one_letter_code
_entity_poly.pdbx_strand_id
1 'polypeptide(L)' 'MGGTRMSDNVVPVGVSNRHLHVTQDDLEALFGREYKLSVKKDLSQKGQFAAEETVTIVGPKGSIANVRILGPCRKRTQV' A
#
# COMPACT_ATOMS: atom_id res chain seq x y z
N MET A 1 25.73 -6.23 -36.53
CA MET A 1 25.32 -6.86 -35.27
C MET A 1 23.91 -6.37 -34.96
N GLY A 2 22.88 -7.16 -35.28
CA GLY A 2 21.49 -6.78 -35.11
C GLY A 2 21.04 -6.98 -33.66
N GLY A 3 20.63 -5.90 -33.00
CA GLY A 3 20.01 -5.96 -31.68
C GLY A 3 18.61 -6.56 -31.78
N THR A 4 18.37 -7.65 -31.06
CA THR A 4 17.06 -8.27 -30.91
C THR A 4 16.08 -7.24 -30.35
N ARG A 5 15.04 -6.87 -31.10
CA ARG A 5 13.91 -6.08 -30.56
C ARG A 5 13.23 -6.91 -29.48
N MET A 6 13.12 -6.38 -28.26
CA MET A 6 12.18 -6.94 -27.28
C MET A 6 10.76 -6.83 -27.87
N SER A 7 9.99 -7.89 -27.75
CA SER A 7 8.61 -7.97 -28.27
C SER A 7 7.68 -7.01 -27.53
N ASP A 8 6.75 -6.37 -28.25
CA ASP A 8 5.78 -5.39 -27.74
C ASP A 8 4.73 -5.96 -26.74
N ASN A 9 4.90 -7.20 -26.28
CA ASN A 9 3.96 -7.94 -25.43
C ASN A 9 4.49 -8.17 -24.00
N VAL A 10 5.33 -7.28 -23.48
CA VAL A 10 5.86 -7.38 -22.10
C VAL A 10 5.11 -6.42 -21.18
N VAL A 11 4.56 -6.95 -20.09
CA VAL A 11 3.87 -6.16 -19.04
C VAL A 11 4.71 -6.21 -17.76
N PRO A 12 5.01 -5.06 -17.12
CA PRO A 12 5.73 -5.04 -15.86
C PRO A 12 4.91 -5.70 -14.75
N VAL A 13 5.55 -6.56 -13.96
CA VAL A 13 4.91 -7.26 -12.83
C VAL A 13 5.19 -6.51 -11.53
N GLY A 14 4.13 -6.17 -10.81
CA GLY A 14 4.20 -5.71 -9.42
C GLY A 14 3.84 -6.84 -8.46
N VAL A 15 4.67 -7.04 -7.43
CA VAL A 15 4.38 -8.02 -6.37
C VAL A 15 3.93 -7.27 -5.12
N SER A 16 2.75 -7.64 -4.62
CA SER A 16 2.18 -7.06 -3.40
C SER A 16 2.38 -8.02 -2.22
N ASN A 17 3.05 -7.55 -1.17
CA ASN A 17 2.97 -8.21 0.13
C ASN A 17 1.64 -7.84 0.82
N ARG A 18 1.36 -8.42 2.00
CA ARG A 18 0.20 -8.05 2.83
C ARG A 18 0.23 -6.55 3.12
N HIS A 19 -0.90 -5.90 2.87
CA HIS A 19 -1.07 -4.46 3.06
C HIS A 19 -2.54 -4.16 3.30
N LEU A 20 -2.84 -2.93 3.69
CA LEU A 20 -4.20 -2.44 3.81
C LEU A 20 -4.34 -1.05 3.17
N HIS A 21 -5.57 -0.75 2.80
CA HIS A 21 -6.03 0.60 2.51
C HIS A 21 -6.98 1.02 3.63
N VAL A 22 -6.96 2.30 4.01
CA VAL A 22 -7.79 2.83 5.09
C VAL A 22 -8.63 4.01 4.64
N THR A 23 -9.74 4.25 5.32
CA THR A 23 -10.46 5.53 5.28
C THR A 23 -9.71 6.59 6.08
N GLN A 24 -10.11 7.86 5.91
CA GLN A 24 -9.59 8.94 6.77
C GLN A 24 -9.99 8.70 8.23
N ASP A 25 -11.25 8.32 8.50
CA ASP A 25 -11.74 8.07 9.86
C ASP A 25 -10.95 6.94 10.56
N ASP A 26 -10.69 5.84 9.86
CA ASP A 26 -9.92 4.72 10.43
C ASP A 26 -8.44 5.09 10.61
N LEU A 27 -7.87 5.88 9.69
CA LEU A 27 -6.52 6.42 9.86
C LEU A 27 -6.45 7.28 11.13
N GLU A 28 -7.43 8.14 11.35
CA GLU A 28 -7.45 9.02 12.51
C GLU A 28 -7.70 8.27 13.82
N ALA A 29 -8.52 7.23 13.79
CA ALA A 29 -8.73 6.35 14.93
C ALA A 29 -7.43 5.62 15.34
N LEU A 30 -6.57 5.28 14.37
CA LEU A 30 -5.32 4.55 14.60
C LEU A 30 -4.14 5.47 14.95
N PHE A 31 -4.04 6.65 14.33
CA PHE A 31 -2.84 7.50 14.39
C PHE A 31 -3.09 8.91 14.94
N GLY A 32 -4.34 9.29 15.22
CA GLY A 32 -4.72 10.57 15.82
C GLY A 32 -5.55 11.47 14.88
N ARG A 33 -6.25 12.45 15.44
CA ARG A 33 -7.13 13.35 14.69
C ARG A 33 -6.35 14.12 13.61
N GLU A 34 -6.98 14.32 12.46
CA GLU A 34 -6.42 15.06 11.30
C GLU A 34 -5.10 14.49 10.77
N TYR A 35 -4.76 13.23 11.11
CA TYR A 35 -3.53 12.59 10.68
C TYR A 35 -3.47 12.40 9.16
N LYS A 36 -2.26 12.48 8.61
CA LYS A 36 -1.99 12.26 7.18
C LYS A 36 -0.88 11.25 7.01
N LEU A 37 -1.09 10.30 6.09
CA LEU A 37 -0.09 9.31 5.73
C LEU A 37 1.19 9.99 5.24
N SER A 38 2.33 9.48 5.70
CA SER A 38 3.64 9.94 5.25
C SER A 38 4.11 9.08 4.08
N VAL A 39 4.52 9.68 2.97
CA VAL A 39 4.97 8.91 1.80
C VAL A 39 6.31 8.25 2.09
N LYS A 40 6.38 6.92 2.01
CA LYS A 40 7.63 6.16 2.04
C LYS A 40 8.19 5.97 0.63
N LYS A 41 7.34 5.52 -0.30
CA LYS A 41 7.75 5.20 -1.67
C LYS A 41 6.56 5.21 -2.63
N ASP A 42 6.71 5.86 -3.76
CA ASP A 42 5.74 5.81 -4.85
C ASP A 42 5.65 4.43 -5.49
N LEU A 43 4.43 4.04 -5.86
CA LEU A 43 4.16 2.81 -6.61
C LEU A 43 4.06 3.11 -8.10
N SER A 44 4.06 2.05 -8.93
CA SER A 44 3.96 2.20 -10.38
C SER A 44 2.61 2.79 -10.81
N GLN A 45 1.55 2.58 -10.03
CA GLN A 45 0.26 3.19 -10.25
C GLN A 45 0.29 4.66 -9.85
N LYS A 46 -0.04 5.54 -10.79
CA LYS A 46 0.01 7.00 -10.61
C LYS A 46 -0.74 7.44 -9.34
N GLY A 47 -0.02 8.14 -8.47
CA GLY A 47 -0.56 8.70 -7.23
C GLY A 47 -0.80 7.68 -6.12
N GLN A 48 -0.42 6.41 -6.28
CA GLN A 48 -0.41 5.43 -5.20
C GLN A 48 0.98 5.37 -4.57
N PHE A 49 1.04 5.16 -3.26
CA PHE A 49 2.28 5.07 -2.52
C PHE A 49 2.20 4.07 -1.37
N ALA A 50 3.33 3.47 -1.02
CA ALA A 50 3.50 2.86 0.29
C ALA A 50 3.75 3.98 1.32
N ALA A 51 3.01 3.96 2.42
CA ALA A 51 3.16 4.95 3.49
C ALA A 51 4.26 4.53 4.49
N GLU A 52 4.75 5.40 5.37
CA GLU A 52 5.67 5.02 6.46
C GLU A 52 4.97 4.23 7.57
N GLU A 53 3.66 4.39 7.67
CA GLU A 53 2.84 3.77 8.68
C GLU A 53 2.62 2.28 8.41
N THR A 54 2.64 1.51 9.49
CA THR A 54 2.26 0.09 9.52
C THR A 54 1.30 -0.15 10.68
N VAL A 55 0.53 -1.22 10.58
CA VAL A 55 -0.36 -1.68 11.65
C VAL A 55 -0.05 -3.12 12.02
N THR A 56 -0.56 -3.53 13.18
CA THR A 56 -0.66 -4.94 13.55
C THR A 56 -2.10 -5.40 13.36
N ILE A 57 -2.32 -6.40 12.51
CA ILE A 57 -3.63 -7.04 12.36
C ILE A 57 -3.73 -8.14 13.39
N VAL A 58 -4.74 -8.08 14.26
CA VAL A 58 -4.99 -9.08 15.30
C VAL A 58 -6.28 -9.83 14.97
N GLY A 59 -6.22 -11.15 14.95
CA GLY A 59 -7.38 -12.03 14.76
C GLY A 59 -7.40 -13.19 15.76
N PRO A 60 -8.42 -14.06 15.71
CA PRO A 60 -8.61 -15.11 16.72
C PRO A 60 -7.46 -16.12 16.85
N LYS A 61 -6.60 -16.23 15.82
CA LYS A 61 -5.51 -17.20 15.74
C LYS A 61 -4.11 -16.57 15.90
N GLY A 62 -4.03 -15.27 16.15
CA GLY A 62 -2.75 -14.57 16.32
C GLY A 62 -2.73 -13.20 15.67
N SER A 63 -1.53 -12.65 15.51
CA SER A 63 -1.31 -11.32 14.98
C SER A 63 -0.28 -11.30 13.84
N ILE A 64 -0.42 -10.31 12.97
CA ILE A 64 0.51 -10.01 11.89
C ILE A 64 0.96 -8.57 12.09
N ALA A 65 2.20 -8.38 12.55
CA ALA A 65 2.81 -7.07 12.70
C ALA A 65 3.32 -6.52 11.36
N ASN A 66 3.59 -5.22 11.31
CA ASN A 66 4.24 -4.54 10.20
C ASN A 66 3.49 -4.61 8.86
N VAL A 67 2.14 -4.64 8.91
CA VAL A 67 1.31 -4.60 7.70
C VAL A 67 1.24 -3.16 7.19
N ARG A 68 1.70 -2.94 5.96
CA ARG A 68 1.90 -1.61 5.35
C ARG A 68 0.59 -0.98 4.93
N ILE A 69 0.38 0.30 5.23
CA ILE A 69 -0.72 1.08 4.62
C ILE A 69 -0.29 1.55 3.22
N LEU A 70 -1.16 1.36 2.24
CA LEU A 70 -1.02 1.96 0.90
C LEU A 70 -1.95 3.17 0.76
N GLY A 71 -1.35 4.32 0.49
CA GLY A 71 -2.04 5.58 0.31
C GLY A 71 -2.35 5.91 -1.16
N PRO A 72 -3.20 6.92 -1.40
CA PRO A 72 -3.89 7.74 -0.38
C PRO A 72 -5.06 6.99 0.28
N CYS A 73 -5.65 7.60 1.31
CA CYS A 73 -6.86 7.08 1.94
C CYS A 73 -7.98 6.85 0.90
N ARG A 74 -8.78 5.81 1.11
CA ARG A 74 -9.88 5.40 0.24
C ARG A 74 -11.23 5.64 0.93
N LYS A 75 -12.31 5.46 0.17
CA LYS A 75 -13.68 5.55 0.70
C LYS A 75 -14.06 4.39 1.63
N ARG A 76 -13.32 3.28 1.58
CA ARG A 76 -13.52 2.10 2.44
C ARG A 76 -12.19 1.46 2.79
N THR A 77 -12.09 0.97 4.01
CA THR A 77 -10.96 0.17 4.48
C THR A 77 -10.99 -1.22 3.85
N GLN A 78 -9.82 -1.71 3.45
CA GLN A 78 -9.63 -3.01 2.82
C GLN A 78 -8.33 -3.61 3.34
N VAL A 79 -8.42 -4.86 3.82
CA VAL A 79 -7.31 -5.67 4.34
C VAL A 79 -7.16 -6.92 3.49
#